data_AF-A0A174B1N3-F1
#
_entry.id   AF-A0A174B1N3-F1
#
_cell.length_a   1.000
_cell.length_b   1.000
_cell.length_c   1.000
_cell.angle_alpha   90.00
_cell.angle_beta   90.00
_cell.angle_gamma   90.00
#
_symmetry.space_group_name_H-M   'P 1'
#
loop_
_entity.id
_entity.type
_entity.pdbx_description
1 polymer ?
#
loop_
_entity_poly.entity_id
_entity_poly.type
_entity_poly.pdbx_seq_one_letter_code
_entity_poly.pdbx_strand_id
1 'polypeptide(L)'
;MDKKGIRLTKELLDAALAGGTILGGGGGGDAKKGRKFAEIAVDYDDLRLLPIEAVDEDAVLLTASLVGAPNAAEQYMAAKDLVRTVEILKKNCDFTIGGIITNEQGGEATVNGWLQAAVLGIPVIDAPCNGRAHPTGVMGSMNLHKQADYRTVQACAGGNPEAGSRVECYFEGTIEHTSRLVRMASIEAGGLVAVARNPVKASYARENCALGGVSHAIETGKAFLKGLEHSVEAAVESVCGFLGGRILAKGKVDAFSIETTGGFDVGYASVDGCELTFWNEYATAEKDGERLATFPDLIMTINAVSGEPVTTAMMETGLDVYVIAANRENLKLAPTMFEPELLRETEKVIGKNLVSYLE
;
A
#
# COMPACT_ATOMS: atom_id res chain seq x y z
N MET A 1 -25.63 9.90 1.75
CA MET A 1 -24.77 8.72 1.51
C MET A 1 -25.23 7.60 2.42
N ASP A 2 -25.26 6.37 1.91
CA ASP A 2 -25.67 5.21 2.70
C ASP A 2 -24.64 4.94 3.80
N LYS A 3 -25.02 5.20 5.05
CA LYS A 3 -24.17 4.95 6.23
C LYS A 3 -23.91 3.45 6.46
N LYS A 4 -24.60 2.56 5.74
CA LYS A 4 -24.40 1.11 5.85
C LYS A 4 -23.13 0.61 5.16
N GLY A 5 -22.51 1.43 4.31
CA GLY A 5 -21.32 1.08 3.54
C GLY A 5 -21.49 -0.13 2.63
N ILE A 6 -20.38 -0.61 2.08
CA ILE A 6 -20.34 -1.70 1.10
C ILE A 6 -19.94 -2.98 1.83
N ARG A 7 -20.72 -4.06 1.65
CA ARG A 7 -20.31 -5.39 2.11
C ARG A 7 -19.16 -5.89 1.25
N LEU A 8 -18.03 -6.23 1.88
CA LEU A 8 -16.88 -6.81 1.22
C LEU A 8 -17.15 -8.31 0.97
N THR A 9 -17.11 -8.70 -0.30
CA THR A 9 -17.37 -10.07 -0.77
C THR A 9 -16.13 -10.63 -1.49
N LYS A 10 -16.13 -11.93 -1.81
CA LYS A 10 -15.09 -12.54 -2.65
C LYS A 10 -14.93 -11.87 -4.01
N GLU A 11 -16.04 -11.49 -4.64
CA GLU A 11 -16.00 -10.76 -5.92
C GLU A 11 -15.34 -9.39 -5.77
N LEU A 12 -15.68 -8.64 -4.72
CA LEU A 12 -15.02 -7.35 -4.46
C LEU A 12 -13.56 -7.52 -4.02
N LEU A 13 -13.20 -8.64 -3.41
CA LEU A 13 -11.82 -8.95 -3.06
C LEU A 13 -10.95 -9.08 -4.33
N ASP A 14 -11.42 -9.76 -5.37
CA ASP A 14 -10.68 -9.87 -6.64
C ASP A 14 -10.42 -8.50 -7.25
N ALA A 15 -11.45 -7.65 -7.27
CA ALA A 15 -11.33 -6.27 -7.72
C ALA A 15 -10.39 -5.43 -6.83
N ALA A 16 -10.52 -5.53 -5.51
CA ALA A 16 -9.66 -4.82 -4.56
C ALA A 16 -8.18 -5.18 -4.72
N LEU A 17 -7.87 -6.47 -4.90
CA LEU A 17 -6.49 -6.94 -5.10
C LEU A 17 -5.94 -6.48 -6.45
N ALA A 18 -6.71 -6.61 -7.54
CA ALA A 18 -6.27 -6.18 -8.86
C ALA A 18 -6.04 -4.67 -8.93
N GLY A 19 -7.04 -3.88 -8.55
CA GLY A 19 -6.92 -2.42 -8.58
C GLY A 19 -5.97 -1.88 -7.51
N GLY A 20 -5.89 -2.53 -6.36
CA GLY A 20 -4.90 -2.25 -5.33
C GLY A 20 -3.46 -2.44 -5.82
N THR A 21 -3.18 -3.54 -6.52
CA THR A 21 -1.85 -3.79 -7.12
C THR A 21 -1.52 -2.72 -8.17
N ILE A 22 -2.49 -2.36 -9.01
CA ILE A 22 -2.31 -1.31 -10.03
C ILE A 22 -2.04 0.04 -9.37
N LEU A 23 -2.85 0.46 -8.41
CA LEU A 23 -2.69 1.73 -7.69
C LEU A 23 -1.46 1.74 -6.78
N GLY A 24 -0.91 0.57 -6.42
CA GLY A 24 0.37 0.44 -5.74
C GLY A 24 1.55 0.97 -6.55
N GLY A 25 1.43 1.08 -7.87
CA GLY A 25 2.44 1.75 -8.70
C GLY A 25 3.82 1.14 -8.59
N GLY A 26 3.90 -0.20 -8.57
CA GLY A 26 5.14 -0.95 -8.46
C GLY A 26 5.43 -1.53 -7.08
N GLY A 27 4.69 -1.16 -6.02
CA GLY A 27 4.87 -1.72 -4.67
C GLY A 27 3.57 -2.09 -3.97
N GLY A 28 3.54 -1.98 -2.63
CA GLY A 28 2.36 -2.30 -1.82
C GLY A 28 2.09 -3.80 -1.59
N GLY A 29 3.09 -4.65 -1.84
CA GLY A 29 3.08 -6.08 -1.51
C GLY A 29 2.34 -6.99 -2.51
N ASP A 30 2.43 -8.30 -2.27
CA ASP A 30 1.95 -9.34 -3.18
C ASP A 30 0.46 -9.65 -2.96
N ALA A 31 -0.35 -9.51 -4.02
CA ALA A 31 -1.78 -9.82 -4.01
C ALA A 31 -2.10 -11.26 -3.57
N LYS A 32 -1.22 -12.23 -3.86
CA LYS A 32 -1.39 -13.63 -3.42
C LYS A 32 -1.27 -13.75 -1.90
N LYS A 33 -0.35 -13.00 -1.28
CA LYS A 33 -0.21 -12.93 0.18
C LYS A 33 -1.42 -12.21 0.81
N GLY A 34 -1.84 -11.08 0.22
CA GLY A 34 -3.02 -10.33 0.67
C GLY A 34 -4.30 -11.19 0.67
N ARG A 35 -4.53 -11.94 -0.41
CA ARG A 35 -5.69 -12.84 -0.56
C ARG A 35 -5.82 -13.83 0.60
N LYS A 36 -4.70 -14.42 1.05
CA LYS A 36 -4.69 -15.48 2.07
C LYS A 36 -5.47 -15.11 3.34
N PHE A 37 -5.33 -13.87 3.82
CA PHE A 37 -6.00 -13.40 5.03
C PHE A 37 -7.32 -12.68 4.75
N ALA A 38 -7.40 -11.97 3.62
CA ALA A 38 -8.60 -11.26 3.23
C ALA A 38 -9.76 -12.20 2.88
N GLU A 39 -9.47 -13.36 2.29
CA GLU A 39 -10.47 -14.38 1.98
C GLU A 39 -11.10 -14.94 3.26
N ILE A 40 -10.29 -15.20 4.29
CA ILE A 40 -10.78 -15.60 5.62
C ILE A 40 -11.70 -14.51 6.18
N ALA A 41 -11.32 -13.24 6.03
CA ALA A 41 -12.08 -12.12 6.58
C ALA A 41 -13.48 -11.98 5.96
N VAL A 42 -13.60 -12.07 4.63
CA VAL A 42 -14.89 -11.94 3.93
C VAL A 42 -15.80 -13.17 4.10
N ASP A 43 -15.24 -14.32 4.45
CA ASP A 43 -16.00 -15.54 4.79
C ASP A 43 -16.42 -15.59 6.28
N TYR A 44 -15.69 -14.92 7.16
CA TYR A 44 -15.87 -15.00 8.61
C TYR A 44 -17.05 -14.16 9.14
N ASP A 45 -17.24 -12.93 8.64
CA ASP A 45 -18.23 -11.98 9.15
C ASP A 45 -18.87 -11.13 8.02
N ASP A 46 -19.92 -10.36 8.32
CA ASP A 46 -20.45 -9.31 7.44
C ASP A 46 -19.49 -8.10 7.43
N LEU A 47 -18.29 -8.31 6.89
CA LEU A 47 -17.24 -7.29 6.82
C LEU A 47 -17.70 -6.14 5.92
N ARG A 48 -17.73 -4.92 6.48
CA ARG A 48 -18.19 -3.72 5.78
C ARG A 48 -17.07 -2.69 5.62
N LEU A 49 -16.99 -2.14 4.42
CA LEU A 49 -16.25 -0.94 4.09
C LEU A 49 -17.17 0.26 4.26
N LEU A 50 -16.92 1.07 5.29
CA LEU A 50 -17.72 2.26 5.59
C LEU A 50 -17.02 3.53 5.11
N PRO A 51 -17.76 4.51 4.57
CA PRO A 51 -17.22 5.85 4.36
C PRO A 51 -16.93 6.51 5.73
N ILE A 52 -15.98 7.45 5.78
CA ILE A 52 -15.56 8.07 7.05
C ILE A 52 -16.67 8.86 7.75
N GLU A 53 -17.71 9.29 7.02
CA GLU A 53 -18.89 9.98 7.55
C GLU A 53 -19.85 9.05 8.31
N ALA A 54 -19.62 7.74 8.26
CA ALA A 54 -20.42 6.76 8.98
C ALA A 54 -19.97 6.57 10.45
N VAL A 55 -18.79 7.06 10.84
CA VAL A 55 -18.26 6.98 12.20
C VAL A 55 -18.24 8.34 12.89
N ASP A 56 -18.31 8.33 14.22
CA ASP A 56 -18.20 9.54 15.05
C ASP A 56 -16.83 10.21 14.87
N GLU A 57 -16.78 11.54 14.90
CA GLU A 57 -15.55 12.29 14.64
C GLU A 57 -14.44 12.05 15.67
N ASP A 58 -14.82 11.66 16.88
CA ASP A 58 -13.92 11.29 17.98
C ASP A 58 -13.58 9.80 18.02
N ALA A 59 -14.17 8.98 17.14
CA ALA A 59 -13.85 7.56 17.06
C ALA A 59 -12.36 7.36 16.72
N VAL A 60 -11.70 6.46 17.45
CA VAL A 60 -10.28 6.15 17.21
C VAL A 60 -10.17 5.13 16.08
N LEU A 61 -9.44 5.51 15.04
CA LEU A 61 -9.10 4.66 13.91
C LEU A 61 -7.67 4.13 14.09
N LEU A 62 -7.47 2.84 13.85
CA LEU A 62 -6.14 2.22 13.83
C LEU A 62 -5.71 1.92 12.40
N THR A 63 -4.45 2.22 12.08
CA THR A 63 -3.84 1.79 10.83
C THR A 63 -3.34 0.35 10.95
N ALA A 64 -3.81 -0.52 10.06
CA ALA A 64 -3.24 -1.84 9.85
C ALA A 64 -2.20 -1.80 8.73
N SER A 65 -1.07 -2.48 8.93
CA SER A 65 -0.01 -2.62 7.93
C SER A 65 0.80 -3.89 8.15
N LEU A 66 1.65 -4.22 7.18
CA LEU A 66 2.70 -5.22 7.32
C LEU A 66 4.06 -4.56 7.12
N VAL A 67 5.07 -5.02 7.83
CA VAL A 67 6.45 -4.54 7.68
C VAL A 67 7.38 -5.74 7.58
N GLY A 68 8.23 -5.75 6.56
CA GLY A 68 9.17 -6.83 6.32
C GLY A 68 10.09 -6.57 5.14
N ALA A 69 11.01 -7.48 4.92
CA ALA A 69 11.90 -7.50 3.75
C ALA A 69 11.32 -8.49 2.72
N PRO A 70 10.83 -8.06 1.54
CA PRO A 70 10.10 -8.92 0.59
C PRO A 70 10.77 -10.25 0.28
N ASN A 71 12.11 -10.25 0.20
CA ASN A 71 12.94 -11.37 -0.23
C ASN A 71 13.48 -12.25 0.92
N ALA A 72 13.08 -12.00 2.17
CA ALA A 72 13.52 -12.81 3.30
C ALA A 72 12.94 -14.24 3.23
N ALA A 73 13.80 -15.25 3.25
CA ALA A 73 13.40 -16.65 3.09
C ALA A 73 12.65 -17.22 4.31
N GLU A 74 12.84 -16.62 5.48
CA GLU A 74 12.31 -17.10 6.76
C GLU A 74 11.02 -16.38 7.18
N GLN A 75 10.39 -15.63 6.26
CA GLN A 75 9.15 -14.90 6.55
C GLN A 75 8.09 -15.85 7.13
N TYR A 76 7.60 -15.51 8.31
CA TYR A 76 6.54 -16.25 8.96
C TYR A 76 5.55 -15.30 9.63
N MET A 77 4.29 -15.44 9.27
CA MET A 77 3.18 -14.75 9.92
C MET A 77 1.93 -15.62 9.86
N ALA A 78 1.26 -15.76 11.01
CA ALA A 78 -0.01 -16.45 11.13
C ALA A 78 -1.17 -15.43 11.21
N ALA A 79 -2.37 -15.88 10.86
CA ALA A 79 -3.60 -15.07 10.94
C ALA A 79 -3.82 -14.44 12.33
N LYS A 80 -3.48 -15.17 13.40
CA LYS A 80 -3.56 -14.69 14.78
C LYS A 80 -2.65 -13.49 15.06
N ASP A 81 -1.56 -13.31 14.32
CA ASP A 81 -0.58 -12.25 14.57
C ASP A 81 -1.16 -10.88 14.18
N LEU A 82 -1.98 -10.84 13.13
CA LEU A 82 -2.74 -9.67 12.72
C LEU A 82 -3.63 -9.17 13.86
N VAL A 83 -4.45 -10.05 14.43
CA VAL A 83 -5.35 -9.73 15.55
C VAL A 83 -4.57 -9.39 16.81
N ARG A 84 -3.46 -10.11 17.05
CA ARG A 84 -2.59 -9.91 18.21
C ARG A 84 -2.04 -8.50 18.32
N THR A 85 -1.73 -7.85 17.21
CA THR A 85 -1.28 -6.44 17.23
C THR A 85 -2.31 -5.52 17.88
N VAL A 86 -3.60 -5.73 17.61
CA VAL A 86 -4.68 -4.93 18.20
C VAL A 86 -4.87 -5.27 19.68
N GLU A 87 -4.75 -6.54 20.07
CA GLU A 87 -4.78 -6.94 21.49
C GLU A 87 -3.66 -6.31 22.31
N ILE A 88 -2.44 -6.24 21.74
CA ILE A 88 -1.30 -5.58 22.39
C ILE A 88 -1.61 -4.10 22.63
N LEU A 89 -2.18 -3.40 21.63
CA LEU A 89 -2.58 -2.00 21.82
C LEU A 89 -3.68 -1.85 22.88
N LYS A 90 -4.75 -2.67 22.82
CA LYS A 90 -5.83 -2.65 23.83
C LYS A 90 -5.33 -2.91 25.26
N LYS A 91 -4.26 -3.71 25.41
CA LYS A 91 -3.65 -4.00 26.71
C LYS A 91 -2.85 -2.81 27.27
N ASN A 92 -2.23 -2.01 26.40
CA ASN A 92 -1.28 -0.96 26.79
C ASN A 92 -1.86 0.46 26.66
N CYS A 93 -3.02 0.63 26.06
CA CYS A 93 -3.64 1.93 25.81
C CYS A 93 -5.11 1.95 26.24
N ASP A 94 -5.58 3.13 26.66
CA ASP A 94 -6.97 3.37 27.05
C ASP A 94 -7.72 4.09 25.93
N PHE A 95 -8.05 3.36 24.86
CA PHE A 95 -8.93 3.83 23.80
C PHE A 95 -9.85 2.73 23.27
N THR A 96 -11.03 3.14 22.80
CA THR A 96 -11.95 2.26 22.09
C THR A 96 -11.80 2.46 20.59
N ILE A 97 -11.52 1.39 19.87
CA ILE A 97 -11.31 1.41 18.43
C ILE A 97 -12.67 1.45 17.73
N GLY A 98 -12.90 2.49 16.95
CA GLY A 98 -14.12 2.67 16.15
C GLY A 98 -14.01 2.13 14.72
N GLY A 99 -12.81 1.83 14.24
CA GLY A 99 -12.60 1.21 12.94
C GLY A 99 -11.13 1.00 12.60
N ILE A 100 -10.87 0.26 11.51
CA ILE A 100 -9.54 0.02 10.98
C ILE A 100 -9.41 0.67 9.61
N ILE A 101 -8.30 1.37 9.39
CA ILE A 101 -7.88 1.87 8.07
C ILE A 101 -6.66 1.08 7.59
N THR A 102 -6.52 0.91 6.27
CA THR A 102 -5.28 0.36 5.71
C THR A 102 -4.21 1.45 5.53
N ASN A 103 -2.94 1.06 5.46
CA ASN A 103 -1.82 1.98 5.27
C ASN A 103 -1.75 2.60 3.87
N GLU A 104 -2.07 1.85 2.81
CA GLU A 104 -1.96 2.34 1.43
C GLU A 104 -2.75 1.44 0.47
N GLN A 105 -2.74 1.77 -0.83
CA GLN A 105 -3.17 0.84 -1.88
C GLN A 105 -1.98 0.01 -2.38
N GLY A 106 -2.22 -1.28 -2.54
CA GLY A 106 -1.22 -2.27 -2.94
C GLY A 106 -1.86 -3.64 -3.08
N GLY A 107 -1.14 -4.61 -3.67
CA GLY A 107 -1.66 -5.96 -3.81
C GLY A 107 -1.96 -6.60 -2.46
N GLU A 108 -1.04 -6.48 -1.51
CA GLU A 108 -1.26 -6.91 -0.13
C GLU A 108 -1.86 -5.79 0.72
N ALA A 109 -1.39 -4.55 0.52
CA ALA A 109 -1.73 -3.46 1.40
C ALA A 109 -3.23 -3.09 1.38
N THR A 110 -3.90 -3.14 0.23
CA THR A 110 -5.32 -2.76 0.12
C THR A 110 -6.23 -3.51 1.10
N VAL A 111 -5.86 -4.75 1.42
CA VAL A 111 -6.63 -5.65 2.29
C VAL A 111 -6.08 -5.75 3.71
N ASN A 112 -5.02 -5.00 4.05
CA ASN A 112 -4.55 -4.92 5.43
C ASN A 112 -5.66 -4.41 6.35
N GLY A 113 -5.83 -5.08 7.49
CA GLY A 113 -6.86 -4.72 8.46
C GLY A 113 -8.20 -5.45 8.27
N TRP A 114 -8.45 -6.08 7.12
CA TRP A 114 -9.72 -6.76 6.87
C TRP A 114 -9.96 -7.90 7.87
N LEU A 115 -8.94 -8.73 8.10
CA LEU A 115 -9.05 -9.83 9.07
C LEU A 115 -9.17 -9.32 10.51
N GLN A 116 -8.40 -8.29 10.89
CA GLN A 116 -8.53 -7.68 12.21
C GLN A 116 -9.94 -7.12 12.43
N ALA A 117 -10.49 -6.44 11.43
CA ALA A 117 -11.83 -5.85 11.46
C ALA A 117 -12.91 -6.94 11.61
N ALA A 118 -12.84 -7.99 10.80
CA ALA A 118 -13.76 -9.13 10.85
C ALA A 118 -13.73 -9.85 12.21
N VAL A 119 -12.54 -10.14 12.75
CA VAL A 119 -12.42 -10.85 14.04
C VAL A 119 -12.90 -9.99 15.22
N LEU A 120 -12.72 -8.67 15.16
CA LEU A 120 -13.09 -7.76 16.23
C LEU A 120 -14.53 -7.25 16.12
N GLY A 121 -15.25 -7.54 15.03
CA GLY A 121 -16.59 -7.03 14.77
C GLY A 121 -16.63 -5.51 14.62
N ILE A 122 -15.60 -4.90 14.03
CA ILE A 122 -15.49 -3.46 13.76
C ILE A 122 -15.36 -3.19 12.26
N PRO A 123 -15.76 -2.02 11.76
CA PRO A 123 -15.71 -1.74 10.33
C PRO A 123 -14.30 -1.48 9.81
N VAL A 124 -14.11 -1.74 8.51
CA VAL A 124 -13.03 -1.14 7.73
C VAL A 124 -13.51 0.24 7.29
N ILE A 125 -12.72 1.28 7.55
CA ILE A 125 -13.05 2.65 7.12
C ILE A 125 -12.32 2.93 5.80
N ASP A 126 -13.06 3.45 4.82
CA ASP A 126 -12.54 3.82 3.50
C ASP A 126 -11.78 5.16 3.55
N ALA A 127 -10.72 5.15 4.34
CA ALA A 127 -9.80 6.26 4.53
C ALA A 127 -8.38 5.71 4.70
N PRO A 128 -7.85 4.96 3.72
CA PRO A 128 -6.46 4.51 3.75
C PRO A 128 -5.51 5.68 3.97
N CYS A 129 -4.36 5.46 4.62
CA CYS A 129 -3.43 6.57 4.85
C CYS A 129 -2.98 7.21 3.54
N ASN A 130 -2.87 6.44 2.45
CA ASN A 130 -2.58 6.91 1.09
C ASN A 130 -3.36 6.08 0.04
N GLY A 131 -3.71 6.67 -1.11
CA GLY A 131 -4.36 5.95 -2.22
C GLY A 131 -3.41 5.28 -3.19
N ARG A 132 -2.11 5.27 -2.90
CA ARG A 132 -1.06 4.55 -3.60
C ARG A 132 0.01 4.12 -2.61
N ALA A 133 0.83 3.14 -3.00
CA ALA A 133 1.96 2.74 -2.17
C ALA A 133 3.06 3.80 -2.12
N HIS A 134 3.87 3.69 -1.08
CA HIS A 134 4.99 4.59 -0.81
C HIS A 134 6.14 3.87 -0.08
N PRO A 135 7.38 4.37 -0.20
CA PRO A 135 8.53 3.64 0.31
C PRO A 135 8.54 3.55 1.83
N THR A 136 8.27 4.65 2.55
CA THR A 136 8.55 4.74 3.99
C THR A 136 7.31 4.74 4.87
N GLY A 137 7.44 4.20 6.08
CA GLY A 137 6.39 4.28 7.10
C GLY A 137 6.04 5.71 7.53
N VAL A 138 6.99 6.65 7.41
CA VAL A 138 6.77 8.08 7.69
C VAL A 138 5.87 8.69 6.61
N MET A 139 6.07 8.34 5.33
CA MET A 139 5.16 8.75 4.24
C MET A 139 3.76 8.17 4.39
N GLY A 140 3.65 6.97 4.99
CA GLY A 140 2.39 6.33 5.38
C GLY A 140 1.79 6.79 6.71
N SER A 141 2.24 7.92 7.25
CA SER A 141 1.87 8.37 8.61
C SER A 141 0.87 9.51 8.66
N MET A 142 0.19 9.88 7.56
CA MET A 142 -0.85 10.90 7.56
C MET A 142 -0.35 12.24 8.15
N ASN A 143 0.87 12.67 7.82
CA ASN A 143 1.52 13.86 8.38
C ASN A 143 1.71 13.88 9.91
N LEU A 144 1.53 12.77 10.61
CA LEU A 144 1.67 12.71 12.07
C LEU A 144 3.08 13.06 12.57
N HIS A 145 4.11 12.86 11.75
CA HIS A 145 5.48 13.26 12.08
C HIS A 145 5.65 14.79 12.24
N LYS A 146 4.75 15.58 11.65
CA LYS A 146 4.75 17.05 11.77
C LYS A 146 3.98 17.54 13.00
N GLN A 147 3.25 16.66 13.68
CA GLN A 147 2.48 16.98 14.87
C GLN A 147 3.38 16.86 16.10
N ALA A 148 3.93 17.99 16.57
CA ALA A 148 4.92 18.01 17.66
C ALA A 148 4.44 17.32 18.95
N ASP A 149 3.15 17.43 19.26
CA ASP A 149 2.55 16.85 20.47
C ASP A 149 2.05 15.41 20.27
N TYR A 150 2.06 14.91 19.03
CA TYR A 150 1.59 13.57 18.76
C TYR A 150 2.66 12.53 19.11
N ARG A 151 2.34 11.67 20.07
CA ARG A 151 3.12 10.47 20.39
C ARG A 151 2.40 9.27 19.82
N THR A 152 3.05 8.56 18.91
CA THR A 152 2.47 7.38 18.33
C THR A 152 2.66 6.16 19.24
N VAL A 153 1.71 5.24 19.15
CA VAL A 153 1.86 3.87 19.64
C VAL A 153 1.81 2.91 18.45
N GLN A 154 2.66 1.88 18.47
CA GLN A 154 2.69 0.84 17.45
C GLN A 154 2.88 -0.52 18.13
N ALA A 155 2.12 -1.51 17.69
CA ALA A 155 2.30 -2.89 18.09
C ALA A 155 2.65 -3.74 16.87
N CYS A 156 3.58 -4.68 17.02
CA CYS A 156 3.90 -5.63 15.97
C CYS A 156 4.02 -7.06 16.50
N ALA A 157 3.71 -8.04 15.66
CA ALA A 157 3.79 -9.46 15.98
C ALA A 157 4.13 -10.28 14.73
N GLY A 158 4.98 -11.29 14.88
CA GLY A 158 5.38 -12.17 13.78
C GLY A 158 6.47 -13.17 14.19
N GLY A 159 7.01 -13.86 13.21
CA GLY A 159 8.08 -14.84 13.39
C GLY A 159 7.60 -16.22 13.84
N ASN A 160 8.41 -17.22 13.53
CA ASN A 160 8.06 -18.63 13.70
C ASN A 160 8.38 -19.09 15.13
N PRO A 161 7.38 -19.44 15.96
CA PRO A 161 7.62 -19.94 17.32
C PRO A 161 8.46 -21.22 17.36
N GLU A 162 8.36 -22.08 16.35
CA GLU A 162 9.12 -23.34 16.28
C GLU A 162 10.59 -23.10 15.96
N ALA A 163 10.90 -22.01 15.25
CA ALA A 163 12.27 -21.58 14.98
C ALA A 163 12.84 -20.66 16.07
N GLY A 164 12.06 -20.34 17.11
CA GLY A 164 12.47 -19.42 18.17
C GLY A 164 12.53 -17.94 17.77
N SER A 165 12.04 -17.56 16.59
CA SER A 165 12.06 -16.17 16.08
C SER A 165 10.79 -15.38 16.39
N ARG A 166 9.93 -15.87 17.28
CA ARG A 166 8.67 -15.20 17.64
C ARG A 166 8.94 -13.88 18.36
N VAL A 167 8.40 -12.79 17.82
CA VAL A 167 8.43 -11.46 18.44
C VAL A 167 7.02 -10.90 18.64
N GLU A 168 6.84 -10.18 19.75
CA GLU A 168 5.66 -9.34 20.03
C GLU A 168 6.17 -8.06 20.71
N CYS A 169 5.84 -6.90 20.14
CA CYS A 169 6.36 -5.63 20.64
C CYS A 169 5.27 -4.57 20.76
N TYR A 170 5.46 -3.67 21.71
CA TYR A 170 4.74 -2.41 21.85
C TYR A 170 5.78 -1.29 21.91
N PHE A 171 5.60 -0.28 21.08
CA PHE A 171 6.47 0.89 21.02
C PHE A 171 5.64 2.15 21.18
N GLU A 172 6.19 3.12 21.91
CA GLU A 172 5.66 4.48 22.02
C GLU A 172 6.78 5.49 21.73
N GLY A 173 6.48 6.52 20.94
CA GLY A 173 7.44 7.60 20.66
C GLY A 173 7.06 8.44 19.45
N THR A 174 8.06 9.01 18.79
CA THR A 174 7.91 9.71 17.50
C THR A 174 7.73 8.71 16.36
N ILE A 175 7.03 9.11 15.29
CA ILE A 175 6.79 8.30 14.10
C ILE A 175 8.08 7.67 13.53
N GLU A 176 9.16 8.43 13.42
CA GLU A 176 10.43 7.98 12.84
C GLU A 176 11.07 6.87 13.65
N HIS A 177 11.20 7.08 14.96
CA HIS A 177 11.83 6.13 15.86
C HIS A 177 11.03 4.83 15.97
N THR A 178 9.71 4.91 16.16
CA THR A 178 8.88 3.71 16.25
C THR A 178 8.85 2.95 14.92
N SER A 179 8.83 3.63 13.78
CA SER A 179 8.89 2.97 12.47
C SER A 179 10.21 2.22 12.25
N ARG A 180 11.34 2.78 12.72
CA ARG A 180 12.63 2.07 12.71
C ARG A 180 12.64 0.86 13.64
N LEU A 181 12.07 0.99 14.84
CA LEU A 181 11.97 -0.12 15.80
C LEU A 181 11.13 -1.28 15.24
N VAL A 182 9.97 -0.99 14.63
CA VAL A 182 9.14 -2.01 13.98
C VAL A 182 9.88 -2.71 12.85
N ARG A 183 10.65 -1.96 12.04
CA ARG A 183 11.49 -2.56 10.99
C ARG A 183 12.56 -3.49 11.57
N MET A 184 13.25 -3.10 12.65
CA MET A 184 14.21 -3.97 13.32
C MET A 184 13.52 -5.21 13.91
N ALA A 185 12.34 -5.07 14.51
CA ALA A 185 11.56 -6.21 14.99
C ALA A 185 11.19 -7.18 13.85
N SER A 186 10.93 -6.67 12.64
CA SER A 186 10.68 -7.52 11.47
C SER A 186 11.88 -8.38 11.09
N ILE A 187 13.11 -7.86 11.25
CA ILE A 187 14.34 -8.60 10.98
C ILE A 187 14.51 -9.72 12.01
N GLU A 188 14.34 -9.41 13.29
CA GLU A 188 14.38 -10.39 14.38
C GLU A 188 13.29 -11.47 14.23
N ALA A 189 12.17 -11.13 13.59
CA ALA A 189 11.07 -12.05 13.30
C ALA A 189 11.32 -13.00 12.11
N GLY A 190 12.49 -12.95 11.46
CA GLY A 190 12.75 -13.69 10.22
C GLY A 190 12.24 -13.00 8.95
N GLY A 191 11.90 -11.71 9.04
CA GLY A 191 11.68 -10.84 7.88
C GLY A 191 10.26 -10.32 7.66
N LEU A 192 9.29 -10.61 8.55
CA LEU A 192 7.91 -10.11 8.43
C LEU A 192 7.22 -10.00 9.80
N VAL A 193 6.53 -8.89 10.03
CA VAL A 193 5.60 -8.69 11.16
C VAL A 193 4.31 -8.02 10.70
N ALA A 194 3.20 -8.43 11.31
CA ALA A 194 1.97 -7.65 11.32
C ALA A 194 2.15 -6.41 12.19
N VAL A 195 1.46 -5.31 11.84
CA VAL A 195 1.53 -4.05 12.59
C VAL A 195 0.14 -3.41 12.72
N ALA A 196 -0.21 -3.00 13.94
CA ALA A 196 -1.27 -2.03 14.20
C ALA A 196 -0.63 -0.77 14.78
N ARG A 197 -0.95 0.40 14.24
CA ARG A 197 -0.22 1.63 14.55
C ARG A 197 -1.08 2.88 14.45
N ASN A 198 -0.50 3.97 14.96
CA ASN A 198 -0.89 5.34 14.68
C ASN A 198 -2.38 5.61 14.96
N PRO A 199 -2.88 5.42 16.19
CA PRO A 199 -4.27 5.73 16.53
C PRO A 199 -4.55 7.22 16.29
N VAL A 200 -5.57 7.50 15.47
CA VAL A 200 -6.01 8.87 15.17
C VAL A 200 -7.52 8.99 15.33
N LYS A 201 -8.01 10.19 15.63
CA LYS A 201 -9.44 10.47 15.58
C LYS A 201 -9.93 10.45 14.12
N ALA A 202 -11.18 10.05 13.89
CA ALA A 202 -11.79 10.10 12.57
C ALA A 202 -11.81 11.52 11.97
N SER A 203 -11.94 12.55 12.81
CA SER A 203 -11.77 13.96 12.40
C SER A 203 -10.41 14.24 11.77
N TYR A 204 -9.32 13.76 12.39
CA TYR A 204 -7.97 13.90 11.83
C TYR A 204 -7.81 13.13 10.52
N ALA A 205 -8.28 11.88 10.49
CA ALA A 205 -8.23 11.03 9.30
C ALA A 205 -9.02 11.66 8.12
N ARG A 206 -10.12 12.36 8.39
CA ARG A 206 -10.90 13.06 7.36
C ARG A 206 -10.08 14.09 6.59
N GLU A 207 -9.13 14.74 7.25
CA GLU A 207 -8.29 15.77 6.67
C GLU A 207 -6.97 15.22 6.10
N ASN A 208 -6.51 14.07 6.60
CA ASN A 208 -5.14 13.58 6.36
C ASN A 208 -5.05 12.19 5.70
N CYS A 209 -6.18 11.52 5.42
CA CYS A 209 -6.23 10.26 4.68
C CYS A 209 -6.70 10.43 3.23
N ALA A 210 -6.49 9.38 2.43
CA ALA A 210 -7.03 9.25 1.09
C ALA A 210 -8.47 8.72 1.11
N LEU A 211 -9.44 9.61 1.36
CA LEU A 211 -10.85 9.24 1.46
C LEU A 211 -11.38 8.55 0.19
N GLY A 212 -12.05 7.42 0.37
CA GLY A 212 -12.56 6.61 -0.74
C GLY A 212 -11.49 5.79 -1.48
N GLY A 213 -10.27 5.71 -0.95
CA GLY A 213 -9.15 5.07 -1.65
C GLY A 213 -9.31 3.55 -1.87
N VAL A 214 -9.94 2.82 -0.94
CA VAL A 214 -10.23 1.39 -1.12
C VAL A 214 -11.36 1.20 -2.12
N SER A 215 -12.43 2.02 -2.05
CA SER A 215 -13.47 1.98 -3.09
C SER A 215 -12.90 2.32 -4.47
N HIS A 216 -11.99 3.29 -4.57
CA HIS A 216 -11.31 3.61 -5.82
C HIS A 216 -10.49 2.44 -6.35
N ALA A 217 -9.77 1.72 -5.49
CA ALA A 217 -9.07 0.49 -5.87
C ALA A 217 -10.04 -0.60 -6.38
N ILE A 218 -11.17 -0.80 -5.71
CA ILE A 218 -12.20 -1.74 -6.18
C ILE A 218 -12.70 -1.35 -7.58
N GLU A 219 -13.01 -0.07 -7.83
CA GLU A 219 -13.50 0.37 -9.14
C GLU A 219 -12.42 0.30 -10.23
N THR A 220 -11.17 0.64 -9.91
CA THR A 220 -10.01 0.43 -10.81
C THR A 220 -9.87 -1.04 -11.18
N GLY A 221 -9.98 -1.94 -10.20
CA GLY A 221 -9.91 -3.38 -10.41
C GLY A 221 -11.05 -3.91 -11.27
N LYS A 222 -12.29 -3.44 -11.05
CA LYS A 222 -13.43 -3.79 -11.92
C LYS A 222 -13.21 -3.35 -13.35
N ALA A 223 -12.72 -2.12 -13.58
CA ALA A 223 -12.43 -1.62 -14.91
C ALA A 223 -11.38 -2.49 -15.61
N PHE A 224 -10.31 -2.84 -14.89
CA PHE A 224 -9.24 -3.68 -15.41
C PHE A 224 -9.72 -5.10 -15.75
N LEU A 225 -10.35 -5.78 -14.78
CA LEU A 225 -10.84 -7.16 -14.93
C LEU A 225 -11.86 -7.29 -16.07
N LYS A 226 -12.74 -6.30 -16.22
CA LYS A 226 -13.71 -6.26 -17.33
C LYS A 226 -13.01 -6.20 -18.69
N GLY A 227 -11.95 -5.42 -18.83
CA GLY A 227 -11.20 -5.39 -20.09
C GLY A 227 -10.45 -6.70 -20.34
N LEU A 228 -9.99 -7.36 -19.27
CA LEU A 228 -9.26 -8.64 -19.33
C LEU A 228 -10.13 -9.80 -19.84
N GLU A 229 -11.46 -9.70 -19.73
CA GLU A 229 -12.41 -10.64 -20.36
C GLU A 229 -12.28 -10.66 -21.90
N HIS A 230 -11.70 -9.61 -22.50
CA HIS A 230 -11.49 -9.48 -23.94
C HIS A 230 -10.04 -9.72 -24.35
N SER A 231 -9.10 -8.98 -23.75
CA SER A 231 -7.66 -9.13 -23.98
C SER A 231 -6.86 -8.34 -22.94
N VAL A 232 -5.55 -8.63 -22.84
CA VAL A 232 -4.64 -7.80 -22.01
C VAL A 232 -4.62 -6.35 -22.47
N GLU A 233 -4.63 -6.11 -23.78
CA GLU A 233 -4.67 -4.75 -24.35
C GLU A 233 -5.94 -4.01 -23.96
N ALA A 234 -7.12 -4.67 -24.05
CA ALA A 234 -8.38 -4.08 -23.62
C ALA A 234 -8.41 -3.81 -22.10
N ALA A 235 -7.77 -4.65 -21.28
CA ALA A 235 -7.61 -4.41 -19.84
C ALA A 235 -6.77 -3.14 -19.57
N VAL A 236 -5.65 -3.00 -20.26
CA VAL A 236 -4.74 -1.84 -20.16
C VAL A 236 -5.44 -0.56 -20.63
N GLU A 237 -6.13 -0.60 -21.76
CA GLU A 237 -6.90 0.54 -22.28
C GLU A 237 -8.04 0.93 -21.34
N SER A 238 -8.77 -0.06 -20.80
CA SER A 238 -9.88 0.16 -19.86
C SER A 238 -9.41 0.86 -18.58
N VAL A 239 -8.32 0.38 -17.98
CA VAL A 239 -7.79 1.00 -16.76
C VAL A 239 -7.16 2.36 -17.03
N CYS A 240 -6.49 2.56 -18.17
CA CYS A 240 -6.04 3.89 -18.59
C CYS A 240 -7.23 4.85 -18.76
N GLY A 241 -8.30 4.42 -19.43
CA GLY A 241 -9.51 5.22 -19.60
C GLY A 241 -10.16 5.60 -18.27
N PHE A 242 -10.24 4.65 -17.32
CA PHE A 242 -10.79 4.88 -16.00
C PHE A 242 -9.96 5.87 -15.16
N LEU A 243 -8.63 5.77 -15.22
CA LEU A 243 -7.71 6.63 -14.47
C LEU A 243 -7.32 7.92 -15.20
N GLY A 244 -7.84 8.17 -16.40
CA GLY A 244 -7.37 9.26 -17.27
C GLY A 244 -5.86 9.14 -17.59
N GLY A 245 -5.36 7.92 -17.66
CA GLY A 245 -3.97 7.57 -17.93
C GLY A 245 -3.68 7.29 -19.39
N ARG A 246 -2.43 6.89 -19.65
CA ARG A 246 -1.91 6.57 -20.97
C ARG A 246 -0.87 5.46 -20.91
N ILE A 247 -0.71 4.75 -22.03
CA ILE A 247 0.38 3.80 -22.24
C ILE A 247 1.63 4.62 -22.63
N LEU A 248 2.72 4.45 -21.89
CA LEU A 248 4.01 5.10 -22.17
C LEU A 248 4.90 4.23 -23.07
N ALA A 249 4.84 2.91 -22.89
CA ALA A 249 5.63 1.96 -23.64
C ALA A 249 4.98 0.57 -23.63
N LYS A 250 5.34 -0.27 -24.61
CA LYS A 250 5.02 -1.70 -24.65
C LYS A 250 6.21 -2.43 -25.25
N GLY A 251 6.72 -3.42 -24.55
CA GLY A 251 7.78 -4.27 -25.07
C GLY A 251 8.50 -5.06 -24.00
N LYS A 252 9.61 -5.67 -24.40
CA LYS A 252 10.47 -6.41 -23.47
C LYS A 252 11.27 -5.46 -22.61
N VAL A 253 11.46 -5.84 -21.35
CA VAL A 253 12.43 -5.21 -20.45
C VAL A 253 13.84 -5.46 -21.01
N ASP A 254 14.47 -4.41 -21.53
CA ASP A 254 15.79 -4.48 -22.17
C ASP A 254 16.95 -4.30 -21.17
N ALA A 255 16.72 -3.58 -20.08
CA ALA A 255 17.64 -3.46 -18.96
C ALA A 255 16.88 -3.45 -17.63
N PHE A 256 17.45 -4.10 -16.61
CA PHE A 256 16.90 -4.13 -15.27
C PHE A 256 18.01 -4.29 -14.23
N SER A 257 17.91 -3.55 -13.14
CA SER A 257 18.76 -3.69 -11.97
C SER A 257 17.96 -3.37 -10.71
N ILE A 258 18.16 -4.18 -9.67
CA ILE A 258 17.53 -4.03 -8.36
C ILE A 258 18.56 -4.38 -7.29
N GLU A 259 18.70 -3.51 -6.29
CA GLU A 259 19.55 -3.72 -5.13
C GLU A 259 18.75 -3.43 -3.85
N THR A 260 18.84 -4.33 -2.88
CA THR A 260 18.20 -4.13 -1.57
C THR A 260 19.18 -3.43 -0.61
N THR A 261 18.90 -2.17 -0.25
CA THR A 261 19.68 -1.41 0.75
C THR A 261 18.78 -0.89 1.86
N GLY A 262 19.16 -1.13 3.12
CA GLY A 262 18.37 -0.66 4.28
C GLY A 262 16.97 -1.28 4.40
N GLY A 263 16.74 -2.43 3.76
CA GLY A 263 15.43 -3.08 3.68
C GLY A 263 14.48 -2.42 2.67
N PHE A 264 15.01 -1.78 1.64
CA PHE A 264 14.26 -1.26 0.52
C PHE A 264 14.93 -1.65 -0.79
N ASP A 265 14.13 -1.85 -1.83
CA ASP A 265 14.62 -2.16 -3.16
C ASP A 265 14.77 -0.88 -3.99
N VAL A 266 15.97 -0.64 -4.50
CA VAL A 266 16.30 0.53 -5.32
C VAL A 266 16.78 0.04 -6.66
N GLY A 267 16.35 0.70 -7.74
CA GLY A 267 16.76 0.24 -9.05
C GLY A 267 16.16 1.00 -10.21
N TYR A 268 16.35 0.41 -11.39
CA TYR A 268 15.85 0.92 -12.65
C TYR A 268 15.42 -0.21 -13.59
N ALA A 269 14.56 0.14 -14.54
CA ALA A 269 14.16 -0.72 -15.64
C ALA A 269 14.10 0.11 -16.94
N SER A 270 14.26 -0.53 -18.09
CA SER A 270 14.04 0.09 -19.40
C SER A 270 13.13 -0.80 -20.24
N VAL A 271 12.12 -0.19 -20.86
CA VAL A 271 11.14 -0.85 -21.73
C VAL A 271 10.91 0.03 -22.95
N ASP A 272 11.35 -0.41 -24.13
CA ASP A 272 11.18 0.35 -25.38
C ASP A 272 11.70 1.81 -25.25
N GLY A 273 12.88 1.97 -24.65
CA GLY A 273 13.52 3.26 -24.40
C GLY A 273 12.84 4.12 -23.32
N CYS A 274 11.79 3.62 -22.67
CA CYS A 274 11.20 4.24 -21.48
C CYS A 274 11.98 3.78 -20.23
N GLU A 275 12.75 4.69 -19.65
CA GLU A 275 13.56 4.51 -18.45
C GLU A 275 12.71 4.73 -17.20
N LEU A 276 12.64 3.71 -16.34
CA LEU A 276 11.94 3.72 -15.07
C LEU A 276 12.95 3.72 -13.93
N THR A 277 12.74 4.54 -12.90
CA THR A 277 13.48 4.43 -11.63
C THR A 277 12.51 4.13 -10.50
N PHE A 278 12.97 3.43 -9.47
CA PHE A 278 12.13 3.05 -8.35
C PHE A 278 12.87 3.01 -7.01
N TRP A 279 12.11 3.25 -5.94
CA TRP A 279 12.48 2.95 -4.56
C TRP A 279 11.28 2.27 -3.92
N ASN A 280 11.29 0.94 -3.88
CA ASN A 280 10.15 0.02 -3.76
C ASN A 280 9.08 0.23 -4.86
N GLU A 281 8.55 1.44 -4.99
CA GLU A 281 7.56 1.82 -6.00
C GLU A 281 8.23 2.60 -7.14
N TYR A 282 7.60 2.60 -8.33
CA TYR A 282 8.04 3.41 -9.45
C TYR A 282 7.96 4.90 -9.11
N ALA A 283 9.09 5.58 -9.29
CA ALA A 283 9.30 6.97 -8.93
C ALA A 283 9.31 7.90 -10.15
N THR A 284 9.95 7.49 -11.25
CA THR A 284 10.02 8.29 -12.49
C THR A 284 9.87 7.42 -13.71
N ALA A 285 9.32 8.00 -14.79
CA ALA A 285 9.38 7.46 -16.13
C ALA A 285 9.90 8.54 -17.10
N GLU A 286 10.93 8.23 -17.88
CA GLU A 286 11.60 9.15 -18.81
C GLU A 286 11.78 8.47 -20.17
N LYS A 287 11.65 9.21 -21.28
CA LYS A 287 11.94 8.70 -22.63
C LYS A 287 12.51 9.83 -23.48
N ASP A 288 13.58 9.54 -24.23
CA ASP A 288 14.24 10.51 -25.11
C ASP A 288 14.65 11.83 -24.42
N GLY A 289 14.98 11.77 -23.13
CA GLY A 289 15.34 12.93 -22.30
C GLY A 289 14.16 13.74 -21.75
N GLU A 290 12.92 13.33 -22.00
CA GLU A 290 11.71 13.95 -21.47
C GLU A 290 11.17 13.19 -20.26
N ARG A 291 10.75 13.92 -19.22
CA ARG A 291 10.06 13.35 -18.05
C ARG A 291 8.58 13.12 -18.37
N LEU A 292 8.16 11.85 -18.41
CA LEU A 292 6.80 11.45 -18.78
C LEU A 292 5.86 11.33 -17.58
N ALA A 293 6.37 10.95 -16.40
CA ALA A 293 5.63 10.84 -15.15
C ALA A 293 6.58 10.91 -13.94
N THR A 294 6.11 11.51 -12.86
CA THR A 294 6.88 11.66 -11.61
C THR A 294 5.98 11.36 -10.42
N PHE A 295 6.46 10.55 -9.48
CA PHE A 295 5.77 10.32 -8.21
C PHE A 295 5.34 11.66 -7.57
N PRO A 296 4.08 11.82 -7.13
CA PRO A 296 3.08 10.78 -6.89
C PRO A 296 2.13 10.47 -8.08
N ASP A 297 2.48 10.79 -9.33
CA ASP A 297 1.79 10.23 -10.51
C ASP A 297 1.91 8.71 -10.54
N LEU A 298 0.84 8.01 -10.87
CA LEU A 298 0.89 6.55 -10.99
C LEU A 298 1.80 6.17 -12.15
N ILE A 299 2.70 5.22 -11.90
CA ILE A 299 3.47 4.50 -12.93
C ILE A 299 3.29 3.03 -12.58
N MET A 300 2.88 2.20 -13.55
CA MET A 300 2.62 0.78 -13.31
C MET A 300 3.04 -0.03 -14.52
N THR A 301 3.54 -1.25 -14.28
CA THR A 301 3.78 -2.22 -15.36
C THR A 301 2.77 -3.36 -15.33
N ILE A 302 2.40 -3.86 -16.50
CA ILE A 302 1.43 -4.96 -16.65
C ILE A 302 2.02 -5.97 -17.63
N ASN A 303 2.07 -7.24 -17.25
CA ASN A 303 2.56 -8.30 -18.12
C ASN A 303 1.73 -8.37 -19.41
N ALA A 304 2.37 -8.17 -20.56
CA ALA A 304 1.70 -8.06 -21.85
C ALA A 304 1.09 -9.39 -22.34
N VAL A 305 1.45 -10.51 -21.71
CA VAL A 305 0.97 -11.85 -22.03
C VAL A 305 -0.13 -12.30 -21.06
N SER A 306 0.12 -12.23 -19.74
CA SER A 306 -0.82 -12.72 -18.73
C SER A 306 -1.84 -11.67 -18.27
N GLY A 307 -1.54 -10.38 -18.44
CA GLY A 307 -2.30 -9.29 -17.81
C GLY A 307 -2.07 -9.18 -16.31
N GLU A 308 -1.12 -9.89 -15.72
CA GLU A 308 -0.79 -9.73 -14.30
C GLU A 308 -0.12 -8.35 -14.08
N PRO A 309 -0.61 -7.50 -13.16
CA PRO A 309 0.11 -6.30 -12.74
C PRO A 309 1.47 -6.69 -12.15
N VAL A 310 2.56 -6.05 -12.60
CA VAL A 310 3.94 -6.44 -12.26
C VAL A 310 4.55 -5.40 -11.31
N THR A 311 4.84 -5.80 -10.08
CA THR A 311 5.57 -4.93 -9.13
C THR A 311 7.06 -4.82 -9.52
N THR A 312 7.78 -3.85 -8.96
CA THR A 312 9.23 -3.71 -9.18
C THR A 312 10.01 -4.97 -8.78
N ALA A 313 9.57 -5.65 -7.72
CA ALA A 313 10.13 -6.91 -7.25
C ALA A 313 9.86 -8.11 -8.18
N MET A 314 8.88 -8.00 -9.08
CA MET A 314 8.54 -9.02 -10.08
C MET A 314 9.17 -8.76 -11.46
N MET A 315 9.81 -7.60 -11.64
CA MET A 315 10.44 -7.24 -12.90
C MET A 315 11.70 -8.06 -13.14
N GLU A 316 11.93 -8.44 -14.40
CA GLU A 316 13.15 -9.12 -14.84
C GLU A 316 13.41 -8.82 -16.32
N THR A 317 14.67 -8.90 -16.74
CA THR A 317 15.06 -8.72 -18.14
C THR A 317 14.36 -9.73 -19.04
N GLY A 318 13.81 -9.25 -20.16
CA GLY A 318 13.11 -10.07 -21.17
C GLY A 318 11.60 -10.23 -20.93
N LEU A 319 11.09 -9.86 -19.76
CA LEU A 319 9.67 -9.82 -19.46
C LEU A 319 8.97 -8.83 -20.42
N ASP A 320 7.86 -9.24 -21.02
CA ASP A 320 7.10 -8.39 -21.94
C ASP A 320 6.01 -7.64 -21.17
N VAL A 321 6.05 -6.32 -21.17
CA VAL A 321 5.18 -5.49 -20.33
C VAL A 321 4.63 -4.27 -21.07
N TYR A 322 3.44 -3.83 -20.65
CA TYR A 322 2.99 -2.46 -20.83
C TYR A 322 3.52 -1.61 -19.68
N VAL A 323 3.93 -0.37 -19.98
CA VAL A 323 4.17 0.68 -18.98
C VAL A 323 3.03 1.68 -19.13
N ILE A 324 2.29 1.90 -18.05
CA ILE A 324 1.21 2.91 -18.01
C ILE A 324 1.52 3.99 -16.99
N ALA A 325 0.94 5.17 -17.20
CA ALA A 325 0.93 6.23 -16.21
C ALA A 325 -0.41 6.95 -16.13
N ALA A 326 -0.73 7.47 -14.95
CA ALA A 326 -1.89 8.33 -14.71
C ALA A 326 -1.51 9.51 -13.81
N ASN A 327 -2.05 10.68 -14.12
CA ASN A 327 -1.78 11.88 -13.34
C ASN A 327 -2.34 11.75 -11.92
N ARG A 328 -1.57 12.20 -10.93
CA ARG A 328 -1.93 12.22 -9.50
C ARG A 328 -3.28 12.87 -9.19
N GLU A 329 -3.76 13.81 -10.01
CA GLU A 329 -5.07 14.45 -9.88
C GLU A 329 -6.25 13.48 -10.02
N ASN A 330 -6.05 12.37 -10.74
CA ASN A 330 -7.06 11.33 -10.92
C ASN A 330 -7.00 10.25 -9.83
N LEU A 331 -6.08 10.36 -8.88
CA LEU A 331 -5.89 9.42 -7.78
C LEU A 331 -6.46 9.99 -6.47
N LYS A 332 -6.79 9.10 -5.53
CA LYS A 332 -7.16 9.48 -4.16
C LYS A 332 -5.90 9.61 -3.30
N LEU A 333 -5.19 10.72 -3.36
CA LEU A 333 -3.96 10.89 -2.57
C LEU A 333 -4.21 11.64 -1.27
N ALA A 334 -3.49 11.27 -0.22
CA ALA A 334 -3.50 12.03 1.02
C ALA A 334 -2.48 13.18 0.95
N PRO A 335 -2.64 14.24 1.77
CA PRO A 335 -1.72 15.39 1.78
C PRO A 335 -0.24 15.02 1.96
N THR A 336 0.04 13.95 2.72
CA THR A 336 1.40 13.45 2.97
C THR A 336 2.19 13.13 1.67
N MET A 337 1.49 12.78 0.59
CA MET A 337 2.09 12.46 -0.71
C MET A 337 2.70 13.68 -1.43
N PHE A 338 2.37 14.88 -0.96
CA PHE A 338 2.82 16.15 -1.53
C PHE A 338 3.83 16.86 -0.64
N GLU A 339 4.30 16.22 0.45
CA GLU A 339 5.25 16.82 1.39
C GLU A 339 6.67 16.85 0.81
N PRO A 340 7.25 18.04 0.54
CA PRO A 340 8.55 18.14 -0.11
C PRO A 340 9.69 17.52 0.71
N GLU A 341 9.59 17.55 2.03
CA GLU A 341 10.58 16.92 2.92
C GLU A 341 10.70 15.41 2.68
N LEU A 342 9.57 14.71 2.57
CA LEU A 342 9.54 13.27 2.39
C LEU A 342 10.00 12.87 0.98
N LEU A 343 9.65 13.67 -0.03
CA LEU A 343 10.10 13.43 -1.40
C LEU A 343 11.61 13.62 -1.57
N ARG A 344 12.22 14.57 -0.86
CA ARG A 344 13.68 14.77 -0.89
C ARG A 344 14.45 13.54 -0.44
N GLU A 345 13.90 12.76 0.50
CA GLU A 345 14.53 11.48 0.88
C GLU A 345 14.52 10.49 -0.29
N THR A 346 13.42 10.42 -1.05
CA THR A 346 13.37 9.64 -2.29
C THR A 346 14.37 10.17 -3.32
N GLU A 347 14.44 11.49 -3.54
CA GLU A 347 15.37 12.12 -4.49
C GLU A 347 16.83 11.75 -4.18
N LYS A 348 17.23 11.75 -2.90
CA LYS A 348 18.57 11.36 -2.46
C LYS A 348 18.91 9.91 -2.80
N VAL A 349 17.92 9.02 -2.75
CA VAL A 349 18.09 7.59 -3.02
C VAL A 349 18.16 7.32 -4.52
N ILE A 350 17.24 7.86 -5.31
CA ILE A 350 17.15 7.55 -6.75
C ILE A 350 17.98 8.49 -7.64
N GLY A 351 18.47 9.61 -7.09
CA GLY A 351 19.27 10.60 -7.83
C GLY A 351 18.51 11.40 -8.88
N LYS A 352 17.17 11.47 -8.77
CA LYS A 352 16.28 12.19 -9.69
C LYS A 352 15.47 13.23 -8.92
N ASN A 353 15.22 14.39 -9.53
CA ASN A 353 14.35 15.39 -8.92
C ASN A 353 12.86 14.98 -9.03
N LEU A 354 12.16 15.12 -7.91
CA LEU A 354 10.73 14.90 -7.72
C LEU A 354 10.02 16.19 -7.27
N VAL A 355 10.63 16.97 -6.38
CA VAL A 355 10.00 18.15 -5.75
C VAL A 355 9.68 19.24 -6.77
N SER A 356 10.52 19.43 -7.80
CA SER A 356 10.24 20.43 -8.85
C SER A 356 9.10 20.04 -9.77
N TYR A 357 8.57 18.81 -9.65
CA TYR A 357 7.43 18.29 -10.42
C TYR A 357 6.15 18.21 -9.57
N LEU A 358 6.12 18.89 -8.41
CA LEU A 358 4.90 19.05 -7.61
C LEU A 358 4.00 20.19 -8.08
N GLU A 359 4.54 21.17 -8.80
CA GLU A 359 3.86 22.41 -9.23
C GLU A 359 3.08 22.28 -10.54
#